data_AF-A6I3P0-F1
#
_entry.id   AF-A6I3P0-F1
#
_cell.length_a   1.000
_cell.length_b   1.000
_cell.length_c   1.000
_cell.angle_alpha   90.00
_cell.angle_beta   90.00
_cell.angle_gamma   90.00
#
_symmetry.space_group_name_H-M   'P 1'
#
loop_
_entity.id
_entity.type
_entity.pdbx_description
1 polymer ?
#
loop_
_entity_poly.entity_id
_entity_poly.type
_entity_poly.pdbx_seq_one_letter_code
_entity_poly.pdbx_strand_id
1 'polypeptide(L)'
;MLFNLGSAYCLRSEYDKARKCLHQAASMIHPKEVPPEAILLAVYLELQNGNTQLALQMIKRNQLLPAVKAHSDVRKKTVFQPLYLRPRAC
;
A
#
# COMPACT_ATOMS: atom_id res chain seq x y z
N MET A 1 -4.18 -17.29 3.63
CA MET A 1 -5.35 -16.87 2.82
C MET A 1 -5.44 -15.35 2.64
N LEU A 2 -5.26 -14.53 3.69
CA LEU A 2 -5.41 -13.07 3.61
C LEU A 2 -4.46 -12.37 2.62
N PHE A 3 -3.23 -12.87 2.46
CA PHE A 3 -2.29 -12.32 1.47
C PHE A 3 -2.78 -12.52 0.03
N ASN A 4 -3.33 -13.69 -0.29
CA ASN A 4 -3.88 -13.96 -1.63
C ASN A 4 -5.08 -13.05 -1.92
N LEU A 5 -5.92 -12.80 -0.90
CA LEU A 5 -7.01 -11.83 -1.02
C LEU A 5 -6.48 -10.40 -1.23
N GLY A 6 -5.45 -10.00 -0.48
CA GLY A 6 -4.79 -8.70 -0.67
C GLY A 6 -4.18 -8.55 -2.07
N SER A 7 -3.55 -9.59 -2.60
CA SER A 7 -3.05 -9.63 -3.98
C SER A 7 -4.18 -9.52 -5.01
N ALA A 8 -5.31 -10.18 -4.79
CA ALA A 8 -6.48 -10.06 -5.67
C ALA A 8 -7.05 -8.62 -5.69
N TYR A 9 -7.08 -7.93 -4.55
CA TYR A 9 -7.44 -6.52 -4.50
C TYR A 9 -6.43 -5.62 -5.23
N CYS A 10 -5.13 -5.93 -5.14
CA CYS A 10 -4.11 -5.20 -5.90
C CYS A 10 -4.29 -5.31 -7.41
N LEU A 11 -4.64 -6.50 -7.92
CA LEU A 11 -4.92 -6.72 -9.34
C LEU A 11 -6.14 -5.92 -9.85
N ARG A 12 -7.04 -5.52 -8.94
CA ARG A 12 -8.22 -4.69 -9.24
C ARG A 12 -7.99 -3.21 -8.94
N SER A 13 -6.77 -2.82 -8.58
CA SER A 13 -6.42 -1.48 -8.11
C SER A 13 -7.19 -1.02 -6.87
N GLU A 14 -7.72 -1.96 -6.08
CA GLU A 14 -8.45 -1.70 -4.82
C GLU A 14 -7.48 -1.63 -3.63
N TYR A 15 -6.53 -0.69 -3.68
CA TYR A 15 -5.38 -0.63 -2.76
C TYR A 15 -5.76 -0.44 -1.28
N ASP A 16 -6.85 0.26 -0.99
CA ASP A 16 -7.33 0.46 0.39
C ASP A 16 -7.80 -0.85 1.03
N LYS A 17 -8.44 -1.73 0.26
CA LYS A 17 -8.87 -3.05 0.74
C LYS A 17 -7.68 -3.97 0.91
N ALA A 18 -6.73 -3.94 -0.02
CA ALA A 18 -5.48 -4.68 0.10
C ALA A 18 -4.71 -4.31 1.38
N ARG A 19 -4.62 -3.01 1.72
CA ARG A 19 -4.00 -2.55 2.98
C ARG A 19 -4.70 -3.11 4.21
N LYS A 20 -6.03 -3.13 4.25
CA LYS A 20 -6.78 -3.72 5.37
C LYS A 20 -6.49 -5.20 5.55
N CYS A 21 -6.48 -5.97 4.45
CA CYS A 21 -6.12 -7.39 4.49
C CYS A 21 -4.70 -7.61 5.01
N LEU A 22 -3.77 -6.76 4.57
CA LEU A 22 -2.37 -6.82 4.98
C LEU A 22 -2.20 -6.51 6.48
N HIS A 23 -2.84 -5.46 6.99
CA HIS A 23 -2.81 -5.11 8.41
C HIS A 23 -3.44 -6.21 9.28
N GLN A 24 -4.56 -6.76 8.84
CA GLN A 24 -5.21 -7.87 9.54
C GLN A 24 -4.29 -9.10 9.56
N ALA A 25 -3.67 -9.45 8.43
CA ALA A 25 -2.73 -10.57 8.36
C ALA A 25 -1.49 -10.34 9.25
N ALA A 26 -0.94 -9.12 9.24
CA ALA A 26 0.19 -8.74 10.09
C ALA A 26 -0.13 -8.83 11.59
N SER A 27 -1.39 -8.59 11.99
CA SER A 27 -1.82 -8.75 13.39
C SER A 27 -1.92 -10.20 13.85
N MET A 28 -1.98 -11.15 12.91
CA MET A 28 -2.16 -12.58 13.18
C MET A 28 -0.86 -13.38 13.08
N ILE A 29 0.22 -12.77 12.60
CA ILE A 29 1.47 -13.45 12.27
C ILE A 29 2.60 -12.91 13.13
N HIS A 30 3.40 -13.81 13.69
CA HIS A 30 4.58 -13.41 14.45
C HIS A 30 5.59 -12.70 13.54
N PRO A 31 6.22 -11.60 13.98
CA PRO A 31 7.15 -10.82 13.15
C PRO A 31 8.33 -11.62 12.56
N LYS A 32 8.70 -12.74 13.20
CA LYS A 32 9.77 -13.65 12.74
C LYS A 32 9.34 -14.63 11.65
N GLU A 33 8.04 -14.80 11.44
CA GLU A 33 7.45 -15.79 10.53
C GLU A 33 6.69 -15.11 9.37
N VAL A 34 7.01 -13.84 9.11
CA VAL A 34 6.39 -13.10 8.02
C VAL A 34 6.73 -13.77 6.69
N PRO A 35 5.72 -14.21 5.91
CA PRO A 35 5.98 -14.82 4.62
C PRO A 35 6.44 -13.77 3.59
N PRO A 36 7.36 -14.10 2.67
CA PRO A 36 7.90 -13.18 1.68
C PRO A 36 6.82 -12.58 0.77
N GLU A 37 5.73 -13.31 0.52
CA GLU A 37 4.56 -12.85 -0.23
C GLU A 37 3.92 -11.61 0.41
N ALA A 38 3.92 -11.55 1.74
CA ALA A 38 3.36 -10.41 2.46
C ALA A 38 4.24 -9.17 2.33
N ILE A 39 5.56 -9.35 2.36
CA ILE A 39 6.53 -8.27 2.16
C ILE A 39 6.41 -7.72 0.74
N LEU A 40 6.32 -8.60 -0.26
CA LEU A 40 6.13 -8.22 -1.66
C LEU A 40 4.82 -7.45 -1.87
N LEU A 41 3.71 -7.92 -1.29
CA LEU A 41 2.43 -7.24 -1.36
C LEU A 41 2.49 -5.84 -0.74
N ALA A 42 3.14 -5.71 0.40
CA ALA A 42 3.28 -4.44 1.10
C ALA A 42 4.20 -3.45 0.35
N VAL A 43 5.31 -3.94 -0.20
CA VAL A 43 6.20 -3.17 -1.09
C VAL A 43 5.44 -2.64 -2.30
N TYR A 44 4.63 -3.48 -2.94
CA TYR A 44 3.83 -3.07 -4.08
C TYR A 44 2.86 -1.94 -3.71
N LEU A 45 2.18 -2.04 -2.56
CA LEU A 45 1.28 -0.99 -2.06
C LEU A 45 1.97 0.35 -1.77
N GLU A 46 3.22 0.31 -1.30
CA GLU A 46 4.02 1.52 -1.04
C GLU A 46 4.53 2.15 -2.34
N LEU A 47 4.93 1.34 -3.32
CA LEU A 47 5.30 1.84 -4.65
C LEU A 47 4.13 2.55 -5.34
N GLN A 48 2.91 2.00 -5.24
CA GLN A 48 1.71 2.65 -5.77
C GLN A 48 1.39 3.99 -5.08
N ASN A 49 1.82 4.16 -3.83
CA ASN A 49 1.63 5.41 -3.10
C ASN A 49 2.76 6.44 -3.37
N GLY A 50 3.80 6.07 -4.13
CA GLY A 50 5.00 6.86 -4.35
C GLY A 50 6.03 6.77 -3.23
N ASN A 51 5.83 5.89 -2.25
CA ASN A 51 6.68 5.72 -1.07
C ASN A 51 7.84 4.75 -1.33
N THR A 52 8.67 5.05 -2.33
CA THR A 52 9.81 4.21 -2.76
C THR A 52 10.84 3.96 -1.66
N GLN A 53 11.07 4.93 -0.77
CA GLN A 53 12.01 4.77 0.35
C GLN A 53 11.53 3.69 1.34
N LEU A 54 10.24 3.66 1.62
CA LEU A 54 9.65 2.68 2.52
C LEU A 54 9.70 1.28 1.89
N ALA A 55 9.32 1.17 0.61
CA ALA A 55 9.44 -0.06 -0.16
C ALA A 55 10.88 -0.64 -0.11
N LEU A 56 11.89 0.21 -0.32
CA LEU A 56 13.30 -0.23 -0.26
C LEU A 56 13.69 -0.72 1.14
N GLN A 57 13.22 -0.04 2.20
CA GLN A 57 13.49 -0.46 3.58
C GLN A 57 12.87 -1.81 3.91
N MET A 58 11.66 -2.07 3.43
CA MET A 58 10.92 -3.32 3.68
C MET A 58 11.60 -4.51 3.02
N ILE A 59 12.05 -4.36 1.76
CA ILE A 59 12.82 -5.39 1.06
C ILE A 59 14.15 -5.65 1.78
N LYS A 60 14.90 -4.59 2.11
CA LYS A 60 16.24 -4.72 2.73
C LYS A 60 16.19 -5.37 4.12
N ARG A 61 15.14 -5.08 4.90
CA ARG A 61 15.00 -5.58 6.28
C ARG A 61 14.21 -6.87 6.39
N ASN A 62 13.67 -7.36 5.28
CA ASN A 62 12.74 -8.49 5.23
C ASN A 62 11.65 -8.38 6.31
N GLN A 63 11.06 -7.18 6.43
CA GLN A 63 10.09 -6.84 7.47
C GLN A 63 8.90 -6.11 6.84
N LEU A 64 7.70 -6.52 7.29
CA LEU A 64 6.42 -6.07 6.76
C LEU A 64 6.06 -4.64 7.20
N LEU A 65 6.52 -4.22 8.38
CA LEU A 65 6.25 -2.90 8.93
C LEU A 65 7.54 -2.39 9.58
N PRO A 66 7.94 -1.13 9.38
CA PRO A 66 8.88 -0.49 10.27
C PRO A 66 8.30 -0.52 11.69
N ALA A 67 9.12 -0.81 12.69
CA ALA A 67 8.70 -0.83 14.08
C ALA A 67 8.41 0.59 14.64
N VAL A 68 7.53 1.38 14.01
CA VAL A 68 7.03 2.63 14.56
C VAL A 68 5.60 2.90 14.07
N LYS A 69 4.67 2.74 15.02
CA LYS A 69 3.38 3.43 15.24
C LYS A 69 2.59 3.85 13.99
N ALA A 70 1.41 3.25 13.86
CA ALA A 70 0.29 3.67 13.02
C ALA A 70 0.26 5.19 12.80
N HIS A 71 0.72 5.64 11.64
CA HIS A 71 0.37 6.95 11.11
C HIS A 71 -0.70 6.72 10.06
N SER A 72 -1.94 6.76 10.53
CA SER A 72 -3.13 6.92 9.73
C SER A 72 -3.09 8.30 9.06
N ASP A 73 -2.35 8.45 7.96
CA ASP A 73 -2.54 9.61 7.10
C ASP A 73 -3.72 9.35 6.17
N VAL A 74 -4.88 9.77 6.65
CA VAL A 74 -6.00 10.20 5.81
C VAL A 74 -5.46 11.22 4.80
N ARG A 75 -5.05 10.75 3.62
CA ARG A 75 -4.85 11.66 2.49
C ARG A 75 -6.21 11.98 1.89
N LYS A 76 -6.90 12.90 2.56
CA LYS A 76 -7.93 13.75 1.94
C LYS A 76 -7.31 14.37 0.69
N LYS A 77 -7.82 14.00 -0.49
CA LYS A 77 -8.08 14.96 -1.57
C LYS A 77 -9.44 14.63 -2.19
N THR A 78 -10.43 15.32 -1.64
CA THR A 78 -11.65 15.74 -2.32
C THR A 78 -11.26 16.45 -3.63
N VAL A 79 -11.97 16.18 -4.72
CA VAL A 79 -12.75 17.16 -5.51
C VAL A 79 -13.21 16.51 -6.83
N PHE A 80 -14.53 16.31 -6.92
CA PHE A 80 -15.31 16.28 -8.14
C PHE A 80 -15.15 17.62 -8.88
N GLN A 81 -14.73 17.63 -10.14
CA GLN A 81 -15.52 18.14 -11.29
C GLN A 81 -14.71 18.18 -12.60
N PRO A 82 -15.38 17.99 -13.77
CA PRO A 82 -14.78 18.07 -15.10
C PRO A 82 -14.89 19.49 -15.65
N LEU A 83 -13.79 20.13 -16.09
CA LEU A 83 -13.90 21.37 -16.86
C LEU A 83 -12.72 21.58 -17.82
N TYR A 84 -13.02 21.33 -19.10
CA TYR A 84 -12.64 22.05 -20.30
C TYR A 84 -11.17 22.29 -20.69
N LEU A 85 -10.99 22.20 -22.01
CA LEU A 85 -9.77 22.31 -22.80
C LEU A 85 -8.92 23.56 -22.52
N ARG A 86 -7.60 23.35 -22.69
CA ARG A 86 -6.48 24.29 -22.69
C ARG A 86 -6.72 25.64 -23.41
N PRO A 87 -6.02 26.71 -22.99
CA PRO A 87 -5.84 27.91 -23.80
C PRO A 87 -4.81 27.65 -24.91
N ARG A 88 -5.09 28.10 -26.13
CA ARG A 88 -4.08 28.37 -27.16
C ARG A 88 -4.07 29.86 -27.42
N ALA A 89 -2.89 30.44 -27.25
CA ALA A 89 -2.55 31.80 -27.62
C ALA A 89 -2.70 32.03 -29.14
N CYS A 90 -3.29 33.15 -29.50
CA CYS A 90 -2.94 34.05 -30.59
C CYS A 90 -3.73 35.36 -30.39
#